data_AF-A0AAW0HQD1-F1
#
_entry.id   AF-A0AAW0HQD1-F1
#
_cell.length_a   1.000
_cell.length_b   1.000
_cell.length_c   1.000
_cell.angle_alpha   90.00
_cell.angle_beta   90.00
_cell.angle_gamma   90.00
#
_symmetry.space_group_name_H-M   'P 1'
#
loop_
_entity.id
_entity.type
_entity.pdbx_description
1 polymer ?
#
loop_
_entity_poly.entity_id
_entity_poly.type
_entity_poly.pdbx_seq_one_letter_code
_entity_poly.pdbx_strand_id
1 'polypeptide(L)'
;EKIGWRKDALHLLVFTTDDVPHIALDGKLGGLVQPHDGQCHLNEANEYTASNQMDYPSLALLGEKLAENNINLIFAVTKNHYVLYKSIRSKVELSVWDQPEDLNLFFTATCQDGVSYPGQRKCEGLKIGDTPLGQPSNPSSELR
;
A
#
# COMPACT_ATOMS: atom_id res chain seq x y z
N GLU A 1 -9.21 -13.34 10.77
CA GLU A 1 -9.28 -14.83 10.76
C GLU A 1 -10.00 -15.40 9.54
N LYS A 2 -11.16 -14.87 9.12
CA LYS A 2 -12.01 -15.40 8.01
C LYS A 2 -11.27 -15.71 6.69
N ILE A 3 -10.30 -14.89 6.29
CA ILE A 3 -9.51 -15.10 5.05
C ILE A 3 -8.40 -16.15 5.23
N GLY A 4 -7.98 -16.45 6.47
CA GLY A 4 -6.97 -17.49 6.73
C GLY A 4 -5.50 -17.09 6.50
N TRP A 5 -5.18 -15.79 6.59
CA TRP A 5 -3.79 -15.31 6.51
C TRP A 5 -2.91 -15.95 7.59
N ARG A 6 -1.78 -16.55 7.18
CA ARG A 6 -0.82 -17.23 8.08
C ARG A 6 0.20 -16.22 8.60
N LYS A 7 0.40 -16.18 9.93
CA LYS A 7 1.26 -15.19 10.61
C LYS A 7 2.68 -15.07 10.02
N ASP A 8 3.30 -16.18 9.64
CA ASP A 8 4.68 -16.23 9.13
C ASP A 8 4.76 -16.39 7.60
N ALA A 9 3.77 -15.87 6.87
CA ALA A 9 3.73 -15.96 5.42
C ALA A 9 3.63 -14.57 4.78
N LEU A 10 4.10 -14.49 3.53
CA LEU A 10 3.83 -13.32 2.69
C LEU A 10 2.34 -13.27 2.35
N HIS A 11 1.67 -12.18 2.72
CA HIS A 11 0.28 -11.94 2.32
C HIS A 11 0.26 -11.19 0.99
N LEU A 12 -0.18 -11.86 -0.07
CA LEU A 12 -0.36 -11.28 -1.40
C LEU A 12 -1.85 -11.19 -1.71
N LEU A 13 -2.33 -9.97 -1.98
CA LEU A 13 -3.68 -9.73 -2.47
C LEU A 13 -3.62 -9.30 -3.93
N VAL A 14 -4.14 -10.13 -4.84
CA VAL A 14 -4.22 -9.81 -6.26
C VAL A 14 -5.61 -9.28 -6.58
N PHE A 15 -5.70 -8.02 -6.97
CA PHE A 15 -6.94 -7.36 -7.35
C PHE A 15 -7.03 -7.24 -8.88
N THR A 16 -8.07 -7.84 -9.46
CA THR A 16 -8.29 -7.87 -10.91
C THR A 16 -9.51 -7.04 -11.28
N THR A 17 -9.37 -6.15 -12.25
CA THR A 17 -10.50 -5.40 -12.83
C THR A 17 -10.10 -4.79 -14.17
N ASP A 18 -11.09 -4.54 -15.01
CA ASP A 18 -10.97 -3.81 -16.26
C ASP A 18 -11.65 -2.44 -16.22
N ASP A 19 -11.99 -1.92 -15.03
CA ASP A 19 -12.72 -0.66 -14.84
C ASP A 19 -12.17 0.22 -13.70
N VAL A 20 -12.68 1.44 -13.61
CA VAL A 20 -12.41 2.44 -12.58
C VAL A 20 -13.08 2.03 -11.25
N PRO A 21 -12.39 2.11 -10.10
CA PRO A 21 -13.00 1.74 -8.84
C PRO A 21 -13.86 2.88 -8.28
N HIS A 22 -14.92 2.53 -7.56
CA HIS A 22 -15.57 3.48 -6.66
C HIS A 22 -14.74 3.72 -5.42
N ILE A 23 -14.70 4.97 -4.97
CA ILE A 23 -13.95 5.41 -3.78
C ILE A 23 -14.86 6.18 -2.83
N ALA A 24 -14.38 6.46 -1.62
CA ALA A 24 -15.11 7.26 -0.63
C ALA A 24 -15.76 8.51 -1.28
N LEU A 25 -16.98 8.78 -0.84
CA LEU A 25 -17.96 9.76 -1.32
C LEU A 25 -18.76 9.36 -2.57
N ASP A 26 -18.38 8.30 -3.30
CA ASP A 26 -19.17 7.84 -4.45
C ASP A 26 -20.52 7.22 -4.03
N GLY A 27 -20.56 6.53 -2.88
CA GLY A 27 -21.78 5.92 -2.34
C GLY A 27 -22.84 6.93 -1.92
N LYS A 28 -22.48 8.21 -1.77
CA LYS A 28 -23.41 9.30 -1.48
C LYS A 28 -24.51 9.42 -2.53
N LEU A 29 -24.22 9.11 -3.80
CA LEU A 29 -25.22 9.09 -4.88
C LEU A 29 -26.28 8.00 -4.68
N GLY A 30 -25.92 6.92 -3.99
CA GLY A 30 -26.81 5.82 -3.60
C GLY A 30 -27.43 5.97 -2.20
N GLY A 31 -27.25 7.12 -1.53
CA GLY A 31 -27.74 7.33 -0.16
C GLY A 31 -26.85 6.75 0.94
N LEU A 32 -25.67 6.22 0.61
CA LEU A 32 -24.68 5.74 1.57
C LEU A 32 -23.87 6.94 2.09
N VAL A 33 -24.31 7.49 3.23
CA VAL A 33 -23.67 8.67 3.85
C VAL A 33 -22.78 8.32 5.04
N GLN A 34 -22.82 7.07 5.50
CA GLN A 34 -21.97 6.60 6.58
C GLN A 34 -20.58 6.25 6.03
N PRO A 35 -19.50 6.89 6.52
CA PRO A 35 -18.14 6.53 6.12
C PRO A 35 -17.81 5.07 6.49
N HIS A 36 -16.93 4.45 5.71
CA HIS A 36 -16.43 3.11 6.00
C HIS A 36 -15.63 3.07 7.32
N ASP A 37 -15.90 2.08 8.18
CA ASP A 37 -15.33 1.98 9.53
C ASP A 37 -14.00 1.19 9.62
N GLY A 38 -13.63 0.48 8.55
CA GLY A 38 -12.41 -0.31 8.46
C GLY A 38 -12.46 -1.63 9.23
N GLN A 39 -13.64 -2.07 9.65
CA GLN A 39 -13.86 -3.31 10.39
C GLN A 39 -14.35 -4.44 9.47
N CYS A 40 -14.33 -5.68 9.99
CA CYS A 40 -14.78 -6.86 9.26
C CYS A 40 -16.28 -7.08 9.44
N HIS A 41 -17.03 -7.03 8.34
CA HIS A 41 -18.49 -7.27 8.29
C HIS A 41 -18.84 -8.47 7.40
N LEU A 42 -18.11 -9.58 7.57
CA LEU A 42 -18.42 -10.85 6.89
C LEU A 42 -19.35 -11.71 7.75
N ASN A 43 -20.48 -12.12 7.19
CA ASN A 43 -21.41 -13.05 7.85
C ASN A 43 -20.92 -14.51 7.78
N GLU A 44 -21.74 -15.43 8.27
CA GLU A 44 -21.44 -16.88 8.26
C GLU A 44 -21.44 -17.47 6.84
N ALA A 45 -22.13 -16.83 5.88
CA ALA A 45 -22.12 -17.20 4.47
C ALA A 45 -20.92 -16.61 3.69
N ASN A 46 -19.99 -15.91 4.38
CA ASN A 46 -18.86 -15.18 3.79
C ASN A 46 -19.27 -14.03 2.86
N GLU A 47 -20.44 -13.45 3.07
CA GLU A 47 -20.91 -12.26 2.35
C GLU A 47 -20.64 -11.00 3.18
N TYR A 48 -20.30 -9.92 2.48
CA TYR A 48 -20.11 -8.60 3.09
C TYR A 48 -21.46 -7.93 3.33
N THR A 49 -21.84 -7.75 4.60
CA THR A 49 -23.19 -7.30 4.97
C THR A 49 -23.38 -5.79 5.02
N ALA A 50 -22.29 -5.03 4.99
CA ALA A 50 -22.33 -3.57 5.14
C ALA A 50 -22.34 -2.80 3.81
N SER A 51 -22.49 -3.48 2.67
CA SER A 51 -22.50 -2.88 1.32
C SER A 51 -23.59 -1.82 1.12
N ASN A 52 -24.71 -1.94 1.83
CA ASN A 52 -25.86 -1.03 1.74
C ASN A 52 -25.96 -0.09 2.96
N GLN A 53 -24.95 -0.09 3.82
CA GLN A 53 -24.93 0.67 5.07
C GLN A 53 -23.82 1.71 5.06
N MET A 54 -22.63 1.33 4.59
CA MET A 54 -21.45 2.19 4.55
C MET A 54 -21.02 2.49 3.11
N ASP A 55 -20.45 3.68 2.94
CA ASP A 55 -19.79 4.13 1.73
C ASP A 55 -18.50 3.32 1.44
N TYR A 56 -17.96 3.49 0.24
CA TYR A 56 -16.70 2.89 -0.16
C TYR A 56 -15.54 3.40 0.73
N PRO A 57 -14.51 2.55 0.97
CA PRO A 57 -13.35 2.98 1.72
C PRO A 57 -12.56 4.08 1.00
N SER A 58 -11.91 4.95 1.76
CA SER A 58 -10.95 5.90 1.21
C SER A 58 -9.63 5.19 0.89
N LEU A 59 -8.81 5.78 0.00
CA LEU A 59 -7.48 5.23 -0.30
C LEU A 59 -6.56 5.23 0.93
N ALA A 60 -6.70 6.23 1.82
CA ALA A 60 -5.95 6.30 3.05
C ALA A 60 -6.32 5.16 4.02
N LEU A 61 -7.61 4.92 4.22
CA LEU A 61 -8.10 3.81 5.06
C LEU A 61 -7.66 2.46 4.50
N LEU A 62 -7.73 2.29 3.17
CA LEU A 62 -7.22 1.08 2.51
C LEU A 62 -5.72 0.90 2.77
N GLY A 63 -4.93 1.96 2.63
CA GLY A 63 -3.50 1.95 2.92
C GLY A 63 -3.21 1.53 4.36
N GLU A 64 -3.83 2.20 5.33
CA GLU A 64 -3.71 1.88 6.75
C GLU A 64 -3.97 0.40 7.02
N LYS A 65 -5.10 -0.15 6.54
CA LYS A 65 -5.46 -1.55 6.80
C LYS A 65 -4.56 -2.55 6.08
N LEU A 66 -4.05 -2.23 4.89
CA LEU A 66 -3.06 -3.08 4.20
C LEU A 66 -1.73 -3.11 4.98
N ALA A 67 -1.28 -1.96 5.49
CA ALA A 67 -0.07 -1.83 6.29
C ALA A 67 -0.19 -2.62 7.60
N GLU A 68 -1.26 -2.37 8.37
CA GLU A 68 -1.54 -3.02 9.66
C GLU A 68 -1.60 -4.55 9.55
N ASN A 69 -2.11 -5.08 8.42
CA ASN A 69 -2.26 -6.52 8.19
C ASN A 69 -1.09 -7.13 7.39
N ASN A 70 -0.05 -6.36 7.09
CA ASN A 70 1.12 -6.77 6.30
C ASN A 70 0.74 -7.39 4.94
N ILE A 71 -0.22 -6.77 4.23
CA ILE A 71 -0.75 -7.25 2.96
C ILE A 71 -0.14 -6.46 1.80
N ASN A 72 0.44 -7.19 0.85
CA ASN A 72 0.99 -6.63 -0.38
C ASN A 72 -0.06 -6.69 -1.49
N LEU A 73 -0.55 -5.53 -1.91
CA LEU A 73 -1.56 -5.40 -2.96
C LEU A 73 -0.92 -5.36 -4.35
N ILE A 74 -1.43 -6.21 -5.26
CA ILE A 74 -1.06 -6.27 -6.67
C ILE A 74 -2.29 -5.94 -7.51
N PHE A 75 -2.19 -4.91 -8.36
CA PHE A 75 -3.24 -4.57 -9.33
C PHE A 75 -2.98 -5.28 -10.66
N ALA A 76 -3.85 -6.23 -11.00
CA ALA A 76 -3.86 -6.95 -12.27
C ALA A 76 -4.99 -6.38 -13.17
N VAL A 77 -4.70 -5.26 -13.82
CA VAL A 77 -5.70 -4.48 -14.58
C VAL A 77 -5.41 -4.41 -16.06
N THR A 78 -6.43 -4.08 -16.86
CA THR A 78 -6.27 -3.89 -18.31
C THR A 78 -5.39 -2.69 -18.63
N LYS A 79 -4.78 -2.70 -19.82
CA LYS A 79 -3.86 -1.65 -20.29
C LYS A 79 -4.46 -0.25 -20.19
N ASN A 80 -5.76 -0.11 -20.45
CA ASN A 80 -6.47 1.16 -20.44
C ASN A 80 -6.52 1.79 -19.02
N HIS A 81 -6.48 0.97 -17.97
CA HIS A 81 -6.57 1.40 -16.59
C HIS A 81 -5.21 1.39 -15.86
N TYR A 82 -4.14 0.96 -16.52
CA TYR A 82 -2.81 0.87 -15.91
C TYR A 82 -2.33 2.18 -15.29
N VAL A 83 -2.51 3.32 -15.97
CA VAL A 83 -2.06 4.64 -15.46
C VAL A 83 -2.82 5.03 -14.19
N LEU A 84 -4.14 4.79 -14.17
CA LEU A 84 -4.99 5.05 -13.01
C LEU A 84 -4.55 4.23 -11.80
N TYR A 85 -4.48 2.90 -11.95
CA TYR A 85 -4.11 2.01 -10.84
C TYR A 85 -2.65 2.19 -10.40
N LYS A 86 -1.75 2.59 -11.30
CA LYS A 86 -0.39 3.00 -10.94
C LYS A 86 -0.40 4.25 -10.05
N SER A 87 -1.24 5.23 -10.34
CA SER A 87 -1.40 6.42 -9.49
C SER A 87 -2.02 6.07 -8.14
N ILE A 88 -3.07 5.23 -8.11
CA ILE A 88 -3.68 4.75 -6.87
C ILE A 88 -2.64 4.03 -6.00
N ARG A 89 -1.87 3.11 -6.59
CA ARG A 89 -0.77 2.42 -5.89
C ARG A 89 0.19 3.40 -5.25
N SER A 90 0.62 4.44 -5.96
CA SER A 90 1.55 5.44 -5.40
C SER A 90 0.96 6.20 -4.22
N LYS A 91 -0.34 6.54 -4.23
CA LYS A 91 -0.99 7.25 -3.12
C LYS A 91 -1.15 6.35 -1.90
N VAL A 92 -1.57 5.11 -2.12
CA VAL A 92 -1.71 4.09 -1.07
C VAL A 92 -0.34 3.77 -0.46
N GLU A 93 0.69 3.58 -1.29
CA GLU A 93 2.05 3.34 -0.84
C GLU A 93 2.58 4.52 -0.01
N LEU A 94 2.40 5.77 -0.45
CA LEU A 94 2.80 6.94 0.34
C LEU A 94 2.13 6.95 1.73
N SER A 95 0.82 6.66 1.84
CA SER A 95 0.13 6.56 3.14
C SER A 95 0.49 5.34 4.00
N VAL A 96 0.95 4.26 3.36
CA VAL A 96 1.36 3.01 4.04
C VAL A 96 2.74 3.17 4.70
N TRP A 97 3.51 4.17 4.28
CA TRP A 97 4.87 4.42 4.73
C TRP A 97 5.03 5.76 5.46
N ASP A 98 4.00 6.23 6.19
CA ASP A 98 4.13 7.48 6.93
C ASP A 98 5.10 7.34 8.11
N GLN A 99 6.34 7.70 7.78
CA GLN A 99 7.34 8.27 8.67
C GLN A 99 6.74 9.38 9.55
N PRO A 100 7.33 9.64 10.74
CA PRO A 100 6.98 10.81 11.54
C PRO A 100 7.22 12.11 10.74
N GLU A 101 6.32 13.08 10.88
CA GLU A 101 6.36 14.40 10.22
C GLU A 101 7.68 15.18 10.47
N ASP A 102 8.45 14.80 11.49
CA ASP A 102 9.72 15.43 11.88
C ASP A 102 10.99 14.71 11.37
N LEU A 103 10.87 13.64 10.58
CA LEU A 103 12.02 12.82 10.17
C LEU A 103 12.41 13.02 8.69
N ASN A 104 13.40 13.87 8.44
CA ASN A 104 14.08 13.94 7.15
C ASN A 104 14.98 12.70 6.95
N LEU A 105 14.42 11.62 6.39
CA LEU A 105 15.21 10.45 6.02
C LEU A 105 15.98 10.70 4.72
N PHE A 106 17.29 10.46 4.79
CA PHE A 106 18.17 10.41 3.63
C PHE A 106 18.49 8.94 3.35
N PHE A 107 18.23 8.50 2.13
CA PHE A 107 18.51 7.14 1.69
C PHE A 107 19.81 7.12 0.91
N THR A 108 20.70 6.19 1.24
CA THR A 108 21.88 5.89 0.43
C THR A 108 21.75 4.46 -0.06
N ALA A 109 21.77 4.29 -1.38
CA ALA A 109 21.83 2.96 -1.99
C ALA A 109 23.28 2.57 -2.18
N THR A 110 23.70 1.41 -1.66
CA THR A 110 25.00 0.83 -1.98
C THR A 110 24.79 -0.28 -3.00
N CYS A 111 25.31 -0.09 -4.20
CA CYS A 111 25.12 -1.03 -5.31
C CYS A 111 26.26 -2.04 -5.42
N GLN A 112 26.16 -2.98 -6.35
CA GLN A 112 27.10 -4.12 -6.46
C GLN A 112 28.55 -3.70 -6.77
N ASP A 113 28.73 -2.51 -7.31
CA ASP A 113 30.03 -1.86 -7.51
C ASP A 113 30.67 -1.38 -6.20
N GLY A 114 29.97 -1.53 -5.07
CA GLY A 114 30.37 -1.02 -3.77
C GLY A 114 30.26 0.50 -3.68
N VAL A 115 29.66 1.15 -4.69
CA VAL A 115 29.50 2.60 -4.74
C VAL A 115 28.23 2.96 -3.98
N SER A 116 28.38 3.90 -3.05
CA SER A 116 27.28 4.50 -2.32
C SER A 116 26.73 5.67 -3.12
N TYR A 117 25.42 5.65 -3.38
CA TYR A 117 24.67 6.65 -4.10
C TYR A 117 23.73 7.40 -3.16
N PRO A 118 24.13 8.59 -2.67
CA PRO A 118 23.30 9.40 -1.78
C PRO A 118 22.04 9.87 -2.52
N GLY A 119 20.89 9.79 -1.85
CA GLY A 119 19.59 10.17 -2.40
C GLY A 119 18.94 9.13 -3.32
N GLN A 120 19.61 8.01 -3.58
CA GLN A 120 19.03 6.91 -4.36
C GLN A 120 18.46 5.82 -3.44
N ARG A 121 17.30 5.28 -3.84
CA ARG A 121 16.60 4.17 -3.15
C ARG A 121 16.70 2.83 -3.89
N LYS A 122 17.37 2.81 -5.05
CA LYS A 122 17.42 1.64 -5.94
C LYS A 122 18.72 1.62 -6.74
N CYS A 123 19.21 0.42 -7.00
CA CYS A 123 20.30 0.16 -7.93
C CYS A 123 19.75 -0.26 -9.29
N GLU A 124 20.36 0.19 -10.38
CA GLU A 124 20.01 -0.23 -11.74
C GLU A 124 20.85 -1.45 -12.16
N GLY A 125 20.28 -2.36 -12.97
CA GLY A 125 21.02 -3.50 -13.54
C GLY A 125 21.14 -4.77 -12.69
N LEU A 126 20.35 -4.91 -11.62
CA LEU A 126 20.35 -6.10 -10.75
C LEU A 126 19.83 -7.36 -11.50
N LYS A 127 20.53 -8.48 -11.34
CA LYS A 127 20.16 -9.83 -11.78
C LYS A 127 19.49 -10.61 -10.63
N ILE A 128 18.73 -11.65 -10.99
CA ILE A 128 18.10 -12.56 -10.02
C ILE A 128 19.20 -13.22 -9.17
N GLY A 129 19.21 -12.95 -7.86
CA GLY A 129 20.22 -13.41 -6.91
C GLY A 129 20.97 -12.28 -6.20
N ASP A 130 20.84 -11.04 -6.68
CA ASP A 130 21.52 -9.89 -6.12
C ASP A 130 20.80 -9.34 -4.88
N THR A 131 21.55 -9.09 -3.79
CA THR A 131 21.01 -8.48 -2.57
C THR A 131 21.52 -7.04 -2.44
N PRO A 132 20.73 -6.01 -2.79
CA PRO A 132 21.10 -4.63 -2.53
C PRO A 132 21.02 -4.33 -1.03
N LEU A 133 21.96 -3.54 -0.52
CA LEU A 133 21.93 -3.02 0.85
C LEU A 133 21.48 -1.56 0.81
N GLY A 134 20.36 -1.27 1.49
CA GLY A 134 19.88 0.08 1.71
C GLY A 134 19.92 0.40 3.20
N GLN A 135 20.60 1.49 3.57
CA GLN A 135 20.61 2.00 4.94
C GLN A 135 19.92 3.36 5.00
N PRO A 136 18.89 3.51 5.85
CA PRO A 136 18.36 4.83 6.18
C PRO A 136 19.33 5.54 7.12
N SER A 137 19.69 6.79 6.82
CA SER A 137 20.49 7.65 7.69
C SER A 137 19.72 8.91 8.07
N ASN A 138 19.77 9.28 9.35
CA ASN A 138 19.18 10.51 9.87
C ASN A 138 20.30 11.51 10.21
N PRO A 139 20.39 12.67 9.56
CA PRO A 139 21.46 13.65 9.82
C PRO A 139 21.34 14.33 11.19
N SER A 140 20.21 14.18 11.90
CA SER A 140 20.05 14.79 13.23
C SER A 140 20.78 14.06 14.36
N SER A 141 21.49 12.95 14.10
CA SER A 141 22.31 12.25 15.10
C SER A 141 23.81 12.62 15.10
N GLU A 142 24.28 13.51 14.22
CA GLU A 142 25.71 13.87 14.11
C GLU A 142 26.10 15.27 14.65
N LEU A 143 25.23 15.90 15.44
CA LEU A 143 25.60 17.10 16.21
C LEU A 143 25.83 16.74 17.68
N ARG A 144 27.07 16.33 17.98
CA ARG A 144 27.64 16.37 19.32
C ARG A 144 29.06 16.92 19.27
#